data_AF-A0A3B8LF08-F1
#
_entry.id   AF-A0A3B8LF08-F1
#
_cell.length_a   1.000
_cell.length_b   1.000
_cell.length_c   1.000
_cell.angle_alpha   90.00
_cell.angle_beta   90.00
_cell.angle_gamma   90.00
#
_symmetry.space_group_name_H-M   'P 1'
#
loop_
_entity.id
_entity.type
_entity.pdbx_description
1 polymer ?
#
loop_
_entity_poly.entity_id
_entity_poly.type
_entity_poly.pdbx_seq_one_letter_code
_entity_poly.pdbx_strand_id
1 'polypeptide(L)'
;MKKLLVFSAALLFALSTFVSGASAQDGKCKQLYKKGTDSIKKDKQCKNDAMNVFKKLGSQIRTCKAHRNNMRACRKAKRAQKKICRKKKKVCKKSCRGGKKACLKTCKGKKGKAKRKCKRACRKAKRKCKKVCRVDHRPCKRAAKNTKRACVKAAKSTAAFAVCKDARKLTRKATGRLFKCAWKHYKGAVACTGTSLLQSLSKK
;
A
#
# COMPACT_ATOMS: atom_id res chain seq x y z
N MET A 1 -29.57 9.39 -10.32
CA MET A 1 -28.57 8.29 -10.45
C MET A 1 -28.02 8.05 -11.87
N LYS A 2 -28.74 8.37 -12.97
CA LYS A 2 -28.24 8.21 -14.36
C LYS A 2 -27.02 9.10 -14.70
N LYS A 3 -26.90 10.29 -14.08
CA LYS A 3 -25.79 11.24 -14.33
C LYS A 3 -24.43 10.77 -13.76
N LEU A 4 -24.40 10.05 -12.64
CA LEU A 4 -23.15 9.55 -12.00
C LEU A 4 -22.45 8.43 -12.79
N LEU A 5 -23.20 7.64 -13.56
CA LEU A 5 -22.67 6.53 -14.35
C LEU A 5 -21.92 7.02 -15.60
N VAL A 6 -22.45 8.04 -16.26
CA VAL A 6 -21.77 8.70 -17.38
C VAL A 6 -20.48 9.35 -16.89
N PHE A 7 -20.48 9.97 -15.71
CA PHE A 7 -19.28 10.59 -15.13
C PHE A 7 -18.18 9.57 -14.78
N SER A 8 -18.49 8.39 -14.26
CA SER A 8 -17.45 7.42 -13.86
C SER A 8 -16.81 6.66 -15.04
N ALA A 9 -17.60 6.33 -16.07
CA ALA A 9 -17.08 5.77 -17.31
C ALA A 9 -16.32 6.83 -18.11
N ALA A 10 -16.83 8.07 -18.12
CA ALA A 10 -16.11 9.22 -18.67
C ALA A 10 -14.86 9.54 -17.86
N LEU A 11 -14.80 9.35 -16.54
CA LEU A 11 -13.59 9.62 -15.74
C LEU A 11 -12.48 8.60 -15.96
N LEU A 12 -12.81 7.32 -16.13
CA LEU A 12 -11.81 6.29 -16.44
C LEU A 12 -11.25 6.46 -17.86
N PHE A 13 -12.08 6.90 -18.81
CA PHE A 13 -11.61 7.30 -20.14
C PHE A 13 -10.92 8.66 -20.14
N ALA A 14 -11.39 9.61 -19.32
CA ALA A 14 -10.81 10.93 -19.17
C ALA A 14 -9.44 10.86 -18.51
N LEU A 15 -9.18 9.91 -17.61
CA LEU A 15 -7.86 9.69 -17.02
C LEU A 15 -6.88 9.10 -18.05
N SER A 16 -7.33 8.25 -18.99
CA SER A 16 -6.51 7.87 -20.13
C SER A 16 -6.30 9.02 -21.13
N THR A 17 -7.28 9.91 -21.29
CA THR A 17 -7.12 11.11 -22.13
C THR A 17 -6.51 12.29 -21.38
N PHE A 18 -6.28 12.27 -20.07
CA PHE A 18 -5.60 13.36 -19.35
C PHE A 18 -4.09 13.18 -19.43
N VAL A 19 -3.62 11.93 -19.51
CA VAL A 19 -2.22 11.62 -19.84
C VAL A 19 -1.93 11.88 -21.33
N SER A 20 -2.96 11.90 -22.18
CA SER A 20 -2.86 12.23 -23.63
C SER A 20 -3.53 13.57 -24.00
N GLY A 21 -3.90 14.39 -23.02
CA GLY A 21 -4.87 15.48 -23.17
C GLY A 21 -4.28 16.86 -23.38
N ALA A 22 -2.95 16.97 -23.43
CA ALA A 22 -2.31 18.23 -23.73
C ALA A 22 -2.21 18.52 -25.24
N SER A 23 -2.63 17.62 -26.14
CA SER A 23 -2.34 17.75 -27.58
C SER A 23 -3.47 17.49 -28.58
N ALA A 24 -4.70 17.18 -28.18
CA ALA A 24 -5.79 16.98 -29.14
C ALA A 24 -6.52 18.30 -29.48
N GLN A 25 -5.83 19.25 -30.13
CA GLN A 25 -6.39 20.52 -30.62
C GLN A 25 -7.06 20.41 -32.00
N ASP A 26 -7.13 19.22 -32.62
CA ASP A 26 -7.77 19.06 -33.93
C ASP A 26 -9.29 18.83 -33.84
N GLY A 27 -10.07 19.70 -34.50
CA GLY A 27 -11.53 19.61 -34.58
C GLY A 27 -12.05 18.26 -35.08
N LYS A 28 -11.27 17.57 -35.94
CA LYS A 28 -11.59 16.23 -36.47
C LYS A 28 -11.52 15.14 -35.39
N CYS A 29 -10.48 15.12 -34.54
CA CYS A 29 -10.41 14.14 -33.45
C CYS A 29 -11.54 14.37 -32.41
N LYS A 30 -11.88 15.64 -32.13
CA LYS A 30 -12.98 16.00 -31.21
C LYS A 30 -14.34 15.49 -31.70
N GLN A 31 -14.59 15.54 -33.02
CA GLN A 31 -15.79 14.95 -33.62
C GLN A 31 -15.83 13.43 -33.51
N LEU A 32 -14.69 12.74 -33.71
CA LEU A 32 -14.60 11.29 -33.53
C LEU A 32 -14.87 10.86 -32.08
N TYR A 33 -14.41 11.65 -31.09
CA TYR A 33 -14.76 11.43 -29.68
C TYR A 33 -16.25 11.64 -29.39
N LYS A 34 -16.89 12.65 -30.00
CA LYS A 34 -18.34 12.87 -29.89
C LYS A 34 -19.13 11.71 -30.53
N LYS A 35 -18.74 11.26 -31.72
CA LYS A 35 -19.34 10.11 -32.40
C LYS A 35 -19.21 8.83 -31.56
N GLY A 36 -18.03 8.58 -30.97
CA GLY A 36 -17.78 7.44 -30.09
C GLY A 36 -18.57 7.48 -28.77
N THR A 37 -18.76 8.67 -28.18
CA THR A 37 -19.62 8.81 -26.99
C THR A 37 -21.08 8.55 -27.32
N ASP A 38 -21.59 9.06 -28.44
CA ASP A 38 -22.99 8.86 -28.83
C ASP A 38 -23.27 7.42 -29.30
N SER A 39 -22.32 6.74 -29.93
CA SER A 39 -22.44 5.33 -30.30
C SER A 39 -22.45 4.41 -29.07
N ILE A 40 -21.62 4.67 -28.05
CA ILE A 40 -21.68 3.97 -26.76
C ILE A 40 -23.02 4.16 -26.05
N LYS A 41 -23.58 5.38 -26.12
CA LYS A 41 -24.90 5.63 -25.52
C LYS A 41 -25.99 4.81 -26.20
N LYS A 42 -25.86 4.50 -27.49
CA LYS A 42 -26.84 3.69 -28.24
C LYS A 42 -26.62 2.18 -28.08
N ASP A 43 -25.39 1.75 -27.80
CA ASP A 43 -25.04 0.33 -27.60
C ASP A 43 -25.58 -0.21 -26.24
N LYS A 44 -26.73 -0.89 -26.30
CA LYS A 44 -27.40 -1.51 -25.14
C LYS A 44 -26.50 -2.55 -24.46
N GLN A 45 -25.69 -3.30 -25.22
CA GLN A 45 -24.83 -4.35 -24.68
C GLN A 45 -23.70 -3.75 -23.84
N CYS A 46 -23.02 -2.73 -24.36
CA CYS A 46 -21.98 -2.02 -23.61
C CYS A 46 -22.53 -1.31 -22.36
N LYS A 47 -23.75 -0.76 -22.43
CA LYS A 47 -24.44 -0.21 -21.25
C LYS A 47 -24.71 -1.28 -20.19
N ASN A 48 -25.24 -2.44 -20.59
CA ASN A 48 -25.56 -3.53 -19.67
C ASN A 48 -24.29 -4.12 -19.04
N ASP A 49 -23.23 -4.33 -19.82
CA ASP A 49 -21.94 -4.79 -19.31
C ASP A 49 -21.33 -3.79 -18.32
N ALA A 50 -21.36 -2.49 -18.61
CA ALA A 50 -20.89 -1.47 -17.69
C ALA A 50 -21.68 -1.47 -16.38
N MET A 51 -23.01 -1.51 -16.44
CA MET A 51 -23.88 -1.56 -15.26
C MET A 51 -23.63 -2.80 -14.40
N ASN A 52 -23.49 -3.96 -15.02
CA ASN A 52 -23.20 -5.22 -14.34
C ASN A 52 -21.82 -5.19 -13.67
N VAL A 53 -20.83 -4.62 -14.35
CA VAL A 53 -19.49 -4.40 -13.80
C VAL A 53 -19.54 -3.47 -12.59
N PHE A 54 -20.24 -2.34 -12.67
CA PHE A 54 -20.35 -1.38 -11.56
C PHE A 54 -21.08 -1.97 -10.34
N LYS A 55 -22.20 -2.69 -10.54
CA LYS A 55 -22.91 -3.36 -9.44
C LYS A 55 -22.04 -4.41 -8.76
N LYS A 56 -21.35 -5.25 -9.54
CA LYS A 56 -20.50 -6.33 -9.03
C LYS A 56 -19.23 -5.79 -8.35
N LEU A 57 -18.59 -4.77 -8.92
CA LEU A 57 -17.42 -4.13 -8.30
C LEU A 57 -17.80 -3.30 -7.08
N GLY A 58 -18.91 -2.57 -7.12
CA GLY A 58 -19.35 -1.70 -6.02
C GLY A 58 -19.59 -2.46 -4.72
N SER A 59 -20.32 -3.57 -4.79
CA SER A 59 -20.54 -4.47 -3.64
C SER A 59 -19.22 -5.09 -3.15
N GLN A 60 -18.39 -5.57 -4.06
CA GLN A 60 -17.07 -6.13 -3.72
C GLN A 60 -16.13 -5.12 -3.08
N ILE A 61 -16.10 -3.88 -3.55
CA ILE A 61 -15.25 -2.81 -3.00
C ILE A 61 -15.59 -2.56 -1.54
N ARG A 62 -16.88 -2.52 -1.17
CA ARG A 62 -17.30 -2.33 0.24
C ARG A 62 -16.82 -3.48 1.12
N THR A 63 -17.08 -4.72 0.70
CA THR A 63 -16.65 -5.93 1.41
C THR A 63 -15.11 -6.00 1.54
N CYS A 64 -14.40 -5.66 0.47
CA CYS A 64 -12.93 -5.62 0.48
C CYS A 64 -12.35 -4.45 1.26
N LYS A 65 -13.07 -3.34 1.39
CA LYS A 65 -12.65 -2.21 2.23
C LYS A 65 -12.62 -2.64 3.70
N ALA A 66 -13.65 -3.35 4.17
CA ALA A 66 -13.70 -3.91 5.52
C ALA A 66 -12.54 -4.89 5.77
N HIS A 67 -12.32 -5.86 4.86
CA HIS A 67 -11.20 -6.80 4.97
C HIS A 67 -9.83 -6.09 4.96
N ARG A 68 -9.64 -5.09 4.09
CA ARG A 68 -8.42 -4.27 4.03
C ARG A 68 -8.20 -3.49 5.33
N ASN A 69 -9.27 -2.96 5.93
CA ASN A 69 -9.21 -2.26 7.21
C ASN A 69 -8.79 -3.20 8.34
N ASN A 70 -9.34 -4.42 8.40
CA ASN A 70 -8.93 -5.45 9.37
C ASN A 70 -7.45 -5.80 9.20
N MET A 71 -7.00 -6.02 7.96
CA MET A 71 -5.58 -6.27 7.67
C MET A 71 -4.68 -5.08 8.03
N ARG A 72 -5.17 -3.84 7.88
CA ARG A 72 -4.48 -2.63 8.30
C ARG A 72 -4.40 -2.54 9.82
N ALA A 73 -5.47 -2.90 10.54
CA ALA A 73 -5.50 -2.97 12.00
C ALA A 73 -4.46 -3.98 12.52
N CYS A 74 -4.40 -5.20 11.97
CA CYS A 74 -3.37 -6.19 12.32
C CYS A 74 -1.93 -5.63 12.14
N ARG A 75 -1.70 -4.87 11.06
CA ARG A 75 -0.39 -4.22 10.80
C ARG A 75 -0.10 -3.10 11.80
N LYS A 76 -1.10 -2.27 12.14
CA LYS A 76 -0.99 -1.20 13.14
C LYS A 76 -0.66 -1.77 14.52
N ALA A 77 -1.40 -2.79 14.97
CA ALA A 77 -1.16 -3.47 16.24
C ALA A 77 0.29 -4.01 16.34
N LYS A 78 0.78 -4.70 15.31
CA LYS A 78 2.18 -5.14 15.24
C LYS A 78 3.18 -3.99 15.36
N ARG A 79 2.92 -2.87 14.68
CA ARG A 79 3.81 -1.70 14.70
C ARG A 79 3.82 -1.09 16.11
N ALA A 80 2.68 -0.97 16.77
CA ALA A 80 2.57 -0.49 18.14
C ALA A 80 3.36 -1.40 19.10
N GLN A 81 3.15 -2.71 19.05
CA GLN A 81 3.88 -3.68 19.88
C GLN A 81 5.40 -3.61 19.64
N LYS A 82 5.85 -3.50 18.38
CA LYS A 82 7.27 -3.29 18.08
C LYS A 82 7.82 -1.99 18.66
N LYS A 83 7.05 -0.90 18.69
CA LYS A 83 7.45 0.37 19.32
C LYS A 83 7.65 0.17 20.83
N ILE A 84 6.74 -0.53 21.49
CA ILE A 84 6.84 -0.87 22.92
C ILE A 84 8.12 -1.69 23.19
N CYS A 85 8.36 -2.77 22.42
CA CYS A 85 9.59 -3.57 22.54
C CYS A 85 10.86 -2.69 22.39
N ARG A 86 10.87 -1.78 21.42
CA ARG A 86 12.00 -0.86 21.19
C ARG A 86 12.21 0.09 22.38
N LYS A 87 11.12 0.65 22.94
CA LYS A 87 11.18 1.50 24.14
C LYS A 87 11.77 0.73 25.32
N LYS A 88 11.25 -0.46 25.64
CA LYS A 88 11.78 -1.33 26.72
C LYS A 88 13.29 -1.60 26.54
N LYS A 89 13.73 -1.94 25.32
CA LYS A 89 15.17 -2.12 25.03
C LYS A 89 16.00 -0.86 25.23
N LYS A 90 15.47 0.32 24.87
CA LYS A 90 16.16 1.61 25.08
C LYS A 90 16.33 1.89 26.57
N VAL A 91 15.27 1.69 27.36
CA VAL A 91 15.29 1.86 28.83
C VAL A 91 16.33 0.93 29.45
N CYS A 92 16.29 -0.37 29.15
CA CYS A 92 17.28 -1.33 29.65
C CYS A 92 18.73 -0.93 29.29
N LYS A 93 18.98 -0.51 28.05
CA LYS A 93 20.31 -0.02 27.64
C LYS A 93 20.73 1.26 28.38
N LYS A 94 19.79 2.15 28.75
CA LYS A 94 20.05 3.35 29.55
C LYS A 94 20.46 2.94 30.97
N SER A 95 19.74 2.00 31.59
CA SER A 95 20.10 1.42 32.90
C SER A 95 21.49 0.80 32.89
N CYS A 96 21.85 -0.01 31.88
CA CYS A 96 23.21 -0.55 31.75
C CYS A 96 24.30 0.53 31.60
N ARG A 97 23.97 1.68 30.99
CA ARG A 97 24.90 2.82 30.89
C ARG A 97 25.05 3.50 32.25
N GLY A 98 23.95 3.69 32.98
CA GLY A 98 23.93 4.21 34.35
C GLY A 98 24.75 3.36 35.31
N GLY A 99 24.52 2.04 35.35
CA GLY A 99 25.29 1.11 36.17
C GLY A 99 26.79 1.12 35.85
N LYS A 100 27.18 1.26 34.57
CA LYS A 100 28.60 1.48 34.21
C LYS A 100 29.14 2.78 34.81
N LYS A 101 28.38 3.89 34.71
CA LYS A 101 28.83 5.18 35.26
C LYS A 101 29.03 5.07 36.78
N ALA A 102 28.09 4.45 37.50
CA ALA A 102 28.21 4.19 38.94
C ALA A 102 29.45 3.34 39.25
N CYS A 103 29.64 2.21 38.56
CA CYS A 103 30.84 1.37 38.72
C CYS A 103 32.14 2.14 38.42
N LEU A 104 32.15 3.05 37.44
CA LEU A 104 33.34 3.85 37.16
C LEU A 104 33.65 4.87 38.27
N LYS A 105 32.66 5.33 39.05
CA LYS A 105 32.89 6.20 40.21
C LYS A 105 33.70 5.47 41.29
N THR A 106 33.42 4.19 41.53
CA THR A 106 34.18 3.38 42.52
C THR A 106 35.61 3.09 42.10
N CYS A 107 35.95 3.29 40.81
CA CYS A 107 37.32 3.16 40.31
C CYS A 107 38.15 4.46 40.46
N LYS A 108 37.58 5.59 40.91
CA LYS A 108 38.27 6.89 40.91
C LYS A 108 39.50 6.92 41.83
N GLY A 109 39.39 6.34 43.04
CA GLY A 109 40.49 6.28 44.02
C GLY A 109 41.59 5.26 43.71
N LYS A 110 41.41 4.41 42.69
CA LYS A 110 42.40 3.38 42.33
C LYS A 110 43.48 4.00 41.41
N LYS A 111 44.74 3.57 41.57
CA LYS A 111 45.88 3.95 40.73
C LYS A 111 46.42 2.75 39.91
N GLY A 112 47.26 3.03 38.90
CA GLY A 112 47.99 2.04 38.11
C GLY A 112 47.17 0.84 37.59
N LYS A 113 47.72 -0.37 37.77
CA LYS A 113 47.12 -1.64 37.33
C LYS A 113 45.73 -1.88 37.94
N ALA A 114 45.51 -1.49 39.19
CA ALA A 114 44.23 -1.64 39.89
C ALA A 114 43.11 -0.81 39.24
N LYS A 115 43.40 0.44 38.84
CA LYS A 115 42.45 1.31 38.11
C LYS A 115 42.05 0.69 36.77
N ARG A 116 43.02 0.14 36.04
CA ARG A 116 42.80 -0.52 34.73
C ARG A 116 41.92 -1.77 34.90
N LYS A 117 42.22 -2.64 35.88
CA LYS A 117 41.40 -3.83 36.20
C LYS A 117 39.96 -3.43 36.54
N CYS A 118 39.77 -2.42 37.40
CA CYS A 118 38.44 -1.91 37.79
C CYS A 118 37.64 -1.39 36.59
N LYS A 119 38.22 -0.49 35.76
CA LYS A 119 37.55 0.03 34.56
C LYS A 119 37.18 -1.10 33.58
N ARG A 120 38.02 -2.14 33.45
CA ARG A 120 37.76 -3.31 32.59
C ARG A 120 36.59 -4.13 33.12
N ALA A 121 36.50 -4.34 34.44
CA ALA A 121 35.37 -5.00 35.09
C ALA A 121 34.05 -4.26 34.83
N CYS A 122 34.00 -2.93 35.02
CA CYS A 122 32.81 -2.13 34.72
C CYS A 122 32.39 -2.20 33.24
N ARG A 123 33.35 -2.26 32.31
CA ARG A 123 33.07 -2.45 30.88
C ARG A 123 32.49 -3.86 30.61
N LYS A 124 33.03 -4.91 31.23
CA LYS A 124 32.52 -6.28 31.13
C LYS A 124 31.09 -6.38 31.68
N ALA A 125 30.82 -5.80 32.86
CA ALA A 125 29.49 -5.76 33.46
C ALA A 125 28.45 -5.09 32.54
N LYS A 126 28.77 -3.92 31.96
CA LYS A 126 27.89 -3.26 30.96
C LYS A 126 27.61 -4.13 29.74
N ARG A 127 28.62 -4.87 29.25
CA ARG A 127 28.46 -5.77 28.11
C ARG A 127 27.51 -6.92 28.46
N LYS A 128 27.67 -7.55 29.63
CA LYS A 128 26.75 -8.57 30.15
C LYS A 128 25.31 -8.03 30.26
N CYS A 129 25.12 -6.88 30.90
CA CYS A 129 23.80 -6.22 31.01
C CYS A 129 23.16 -5.94 29.63
N LYS A 130 23.92 -5.40 28.67
CA LYS A 130 23.41 -5.18 27.30
C LYS A 130 23.04 -6.47 26.57
N LYS A 131 23.69 -7.60 26.90
CA LYS A 131 23.38 -8.92 26.33
C LYS A 131 21.99 -9.36 26.82
N VAL A 132 21.71 -9.22 28.12
CA VAL A 132 20.38 -9.47 28.71
C VAL A 132 19.31 -8.63 28.01
N CYS A 133 19.50 -7.30 27.90
CA CYS A 133 18.56 -6.43 27.17
C CYS A 133 18.30 -6.84 25.71
N ARG A 134 19.23 -7.56 25.06
CA ARG A 134 19.07 -8.07 23.69
C ARG A 134 18.29 -9.38 23.68
N VAL A 135 18.52 -10.25 24.66
CA VAL A 135 17.81 -11.51 24.85
C VAL A 135 16.33 -11.21 25.04
N ASP A 136 15.94 -10.35 25.98
CA ASP A 136 14.52 -10.06 26.30
C ASP A 136 13.76 -9.38 25.14
N HIS A 137 14.48 -8.60 24.34
CA HIS A 137 13.87 -7.91 23.20
C HIS A 137 13.55 -8.85 22.02
N ARG A 138 14.23 -10.01 21.89
CA ARG A 138 13.97 -10.97 20.80
C ARG A 138 12.58 -11.64 20.97
N PRO A 139 12.21 -12.22 22.12
CA PRO A 139 10.87 -12.72 22.41
C PRO A 139 9.78 -11.68 22.15
N CYS A 140 9.94 -10.45 22.65
CA CYS A 140 8.96 -9.38 22.44
C CYS A 140 8.68 -9.13 20.93
N LYS A 141 9.74 -9.09 20.10
CA LYS A 141 9.57 -8.96 18.64
C LYS A 141 8.95 -10.18 17.99
N ARG A 142 9.22 -11.39 18.49
CA ARG A 142 8.63 -12.65 18.00
C ARG A 142 7.15 -12.71 18.34
N ALA A 143 6.77 -12.41 19.58
CA ALA A 143 5.37 -12.30 20.02
C ALA A 143 4.58 -11.34 19.11
N ALA A 144 5.11 -10.13 18.85
CA ALA A 144 4.48 -9.18 17.93
C ALA A 144 4.36 -9.67 16.47
N LYS A 145 5.21 -10.60 16.03
CA LYS A 145 5.06 -11.26 14.71
C LYS A 145 3.97 -12.32 14.77
N ASN A 146 3.92 -13.11 15.84
CA ASN A 146 2.97 -14.20 16.01
C ASN A 146 1.53 -13.68 16.15
N THR A 147 1.31 -12.63 16.95
CA THR A 147 0.01 -11.97 17.05
C THR A 147 -0.47 -11.43 15.71
N LYS A 148 0.43 -10.83 14.92
CA LYS A 148 0.10 -10.39 13.55
C LYS A 148 -0.22 -11.55 12.62
N ARG A 149 0.43 -12.70 12.78
CA ARG A 149 0.14 -13.91 11.99
C ARG A 149 -1.25 -14.45 12.34
N ALA A 150 -1.56 -14.58 13.63
CA ALA A 150 -2.88 -14.99 14.11
C ALA A 150 -3.98 -14.04 13.60
N CYS A 151 -3.79 -12.73 13.76
CA CYS A 151 -4.73 -11.72 13.27
C CYS A 151 -4.95 -11.79 11.75
N VAL A 152 -3.87 -12.03 10.98
CA VAL A 152 -3.99 -12.22 9.53
C VAL A 152 -4.70 -13.54 9.19
N LYS A 153 -4.46 -14.62 9.94
CA LYS A 153 -5.15 -15.90 9.74
C LYS A 153 -6.65 -15.75 9.99
N ALA A 154 -7.03 -15.10 11.08
CA ALA A 154 -8.41 -14.78 11.40
C ALA A 154 -9.06 -13.85 10.35
N ALA A 155 -8.33 -12.85 9.86
CA ALA A 155 -8.85 -12.00 8.78
C ALA A 155 -9.08 -12.77 7.48
N LYS A 156 -8.27 -13.80 7.19
CA LYS A 156 -8.40 -14.66 6.01
C LYS A 156 -9.50 -15.72 6.12
N SER A 157 -9.95 -16.07 7.33
CA SER A 157 -11.10 -16.98 7.50
C SER A 157 -12.45 -16.28 7.38
N THR A 158 -12.48 -14.96 7.20
CA THR A 158 -13.72 -14.21 6.97
C THR A 158 -14.27 -14.44 5.56
N ALA A 159 -15.60 -14.48 5.40
CA ALA A 159 -16.27 -14.54 4.10
C ALA A 159 -15.84 -13.39 3.17
N ALA A 160 -15.49 -12.23 3.74
CA ALA A 160 -14.93 -11.11 3.00
C ALA A 160 -13.62 -11.46 2.28
N PHE A 161 -12.79 -12.35 2.82
CA PHE A 161 -11.57 -12.79 2.14
C PHE A 161 -11.89 -13.62 0.88
N ALA A 162 -12.88 -14.51 0.92
CA ALA A 162 -13.28 -15.29 -0.25
C ALA A 162 -13.72 -14.38 -1.40
N VAL A 163 -14.52 -13.36 -1.12
CA VAL A 163 -14.95 -12.34 -2.10
C VAL A 163 -13.75 -11.55 -2.65
N CYS A 164 -12.76 -11.27 -1.82
CA CYS A 164 -11.63 -10.40 -2.17
C CYS A 164 -10.42 -11.12 -2.76
N LYS A 165 -10.31 -12.44 -2.58
CA LYS A 165 -9.21 -13.26 -3.10
C LYS A 165 -9.14 -13.16 -4.61
N ASP A 166 -10.30 -13.22 -5.28
CA ASP A 166 -10.41 -13.17 -6.74
C ASP A 166 -10.75 -11.78 -7.28
N ALA A 167 -10.77 -10.75 -6.43
CA ALA A 167 -11.09 -9.39 -6.84
C ALA A 167 -10.21 -8.90 -7.99
N ARG A 168 -8.93 -9.31 -8.06
CA ARG A 168 -8.00 -8.96 -9.16
C ARG A 168 -8.36 -9.64 -10.49
N LYS A 169 -8.79 -10.90 -10.44
CA LYS A 169 -9.24 -11.66 -11.62
C LYS A 169 -10.55 -11.08 -12.15
N LEU A 170 -11.47 -10.75 -11.24
CA LEU A 170 -12.75 -10.11 -11.55
C LEU A 170 -12.57 -8.71 -12.12
N THR A 171 -11.71 -7.88 -11.53
CA THR A 171 -11.36 -6.57 -12.11
C THR A 171 -10.77 -6.73 -13.49
N ARG A 172 -9.81 -7.64 -13.73
CA ARG A 172 -9.26 -7.89 -15.09
C ARG A 172 -10.34 -8.26 -16.11
N LYS A 173 -11.26 -9.16 -15.76
CA LYS A 173 -12.37 -9.56 -16.65
C LYS A 173 -13.30 -8.39 -16.93
N ALA A 174 -13.66 -7.62 -15.89
CA ALA A 174 -14.50 -6.44 -16.00
C ALA A 174 -13.86 -5.34 -16.85
N THR A 175 -12.58 -5.02 -16.60
CA THR A 175 -11.83 -4.05 -17.39
C THR A 175 -11.65 -4.51 -18.82
N GLY A 176 -11.45 -5.81 -19.08
CA GLY A 176 -11.35 -6.33 -20.45
C GLY A 176 -12.64 -6.14 -21.25
N ARG A 177 -13.81 -6.36 -20.64
CA ARG A 177 -15.11 -6.11 -21.28
C ARG A 177 -15.33 -4.62 -21.56
N LEU A 178 -15.08 -3.77 -20.56
CA LEU A 178 -15.16 -2.31 -20.71
C LEU A 178 -14.20 -1.81 -21.80
N PHE A 179 -12.97 -2.32 -21.82
CA PHE A 179 -11.97 -1.97 -22.81
C PHE A 179 -12.39 -2.41 -24.21
N LYS A 180 -12.95 -3.62 -24.38
CA LYS A 180 -13.45 -4.09 -25.69
C LYS A 180 -14.58 -3.18 -26.21
N CYS A 181 -15.52 -2.80 -25.34
CA CYS A 181 -16.57 -1.84 -25.67
C CYS A 181 -16.01 -0.48 -26.05
N ALA A 182 -15.06 0.02 -25.28
CA ALA A 182 -14.50 1.32 -25.54
C ALA A 182 -13.62 1.34 -26.79
N TRP A 183 -12.86 0.27 -27.05
CA TRP A 183 -12.11 0.09 -28.29
C TRP A 183 -13.04 0.07 -29.50
N LYS A 184 -14.15 -0.69 -29.44
CA LYS A 184 -15.15 -0.75 -30.52
C LYS A 184 -15.65 0.64 -30.94
N HIS A 185 -15.85 1.55 -29.99
CA HIS A 185 -16.48 2.84 -30.24
C HIS A 185 -15.49 4.03 -30.31
N TYR A 186 -14.30 3.91 -29.76
CA TYR A 186 -13.28 4.96 -29.76
C TYR A 186 -12.03 4.63 -30.58
N LYS A 187 -11.92 3.48 -31.26
CA LYS A 187 -10.72 3.12 -32.04
C LYS A 187 -10.28 4.24 -33.00
N GLY A 188 -11.22 4.87 -33.70
CA GLY A 188 -10.91 5.98 -34.61
C GLY A 188 -10.39 7.23 -33.89
N ALA A 189 -10.94 7.55 -32.72
CA ALA A 189 -10.49 8.68 -31.90
C ALA A 189 -9.12 8.41 -31.25
N VAL A 190 -8.88 7.18 -30.82
CA VAL A 190 -7.60 6.73 -30.25
C VAL A 190 -6.50 6.72 -31.33
N ALA A 191 -6.79 6.22 -32.53
CA ALA A 191 -5.85 6.27 -33.66
C ALA A 191 -5.48 7.72 -34.03
N CYS A 192 -6.48 8.61 -34.09
CA CYS A 192 -6.30 10.05 -34.36
C CYS A 192 -5.32 10.69 -33.35
N THR A 193 -5.52 10.43 -32.05
CA THR A 193 -4.63 10.96 -31.00
C THR A 193 -3.24 10.33 -31.00
N GLY A 194 -3.10 9.04 -31.32
CA GLY A 194 -1.80 8.36 -31.41
C GLY A 194 -0.91 8.89 -32.54
N THR A 195 -1.49 9.18 -33.71
CA THR A 195 -0.76 9.77 -34.84
C THR A 195 -0.32 11.21 -34.57
N SER A 196 -1.17 12.03 -33.93
CA SER A 196 -0.80 13.40 -33.55
C SER A 196 0.32 13.42 -32.48
N LEU A 197 0.34 12.44 -31.57
CA LEU A 197 1.38 12.30 -30.55
C LEU A 197 2.74 11.87 -31.14
N LEU A 198 2.74 10.94 -32.10
CA LEU A 198 3.96 10.54 -32.81
C LEU A 198 4.52 11.68 -33.68
N GLN A 199 3.68 12.45 -34.35
CA GLN A 199 4.11 13.62 -35.15
C GLN A 199 4.67 14.76 -34.28
N SER A 200 4.15 14.96 -33.07
CA SER A 200 4.66 15.97 -32.13
C SER A 200 5.95 15.54 -31.42
N LEU A 201 6.17 14.22 -31.25
CA LEU A 201 7.43 13.68 -30.73
C LEU A 201 8.54 13.63 -31.78
N SER A 202 8.20 13.50 -33.07
CA SER A 202 9.17 13.51 -34.18
C SER A 202 9.68 14.91 -34.57
N LYS A 203 9.09 15.98 -34.00
CA LYS A 203 9.48 17.39 -34.22
C LYS A 203 10.35 17.95 -33.07
N LYS A 204 10.85 17.09 -32.17
CA LYS A 204 11.85 17.41 -31.15
C LYS A 204 13.13 16.65 -31.45
#